data_AF-A0AAN8PLI5-F1
#
_entry.id   AF-A0AAN8PLI5-F1
#
_cell.length_a   1.000
_cell.length_b   1.000
_cell.length_c   1.000
_cell.angle_alpha   90.00
_cell.angle_beta   90.00
_cell.angle_gamma   90.00
#
_symmetry.space_group_name_H-M   'P 1'
#
loop_
_entity.id
_entity.type
_entity.pdbx_description
1 polymer ?
#
loop_
_entity_poly.entity_id
_entity_poly.type
_entity_poly.pdbx_seq_one_letter_code
_entity_poly.pdbx_strand_id
1 'polypeptide(L)'
;MSNKNAAKRRETPADAVNDLEQQFILRLPPGPAMALRHDVQTGSLTLKDKLSIEMQPDMRHARVRYGGEIFSAKLVDLPCIIDSLKTVDKKTFYKTADINKMLICTTEDDLSQEESDSPKKKDKEQKKFIYNHGITPPLKNVKKRRFRKTLKKKFMDQPEIEKEVKRLFRYDAEAIDVKWEIIRDEAEASTSGQIMEGSTSSRKIPPGLLQNEQETSMDVASYFGEVSSSEDEDKDINIMDSGEDEASRGPSTPRISYGSLDRTASESQDIPETDTGFQQYKLSELSSQLTQIRQKRHRKRLESMEANIEKEKLQDDYEDQFSQADSEKFDI
;
A
#
# COMPACT_ATOMS: atom_id res chain seq x y z
N MET A 1 -33.59 21.80 54.22
CA MET A 1 -32.89 22.25 53.01
C MET A 1 -32.11 21.07 52.43
N SER A 2 -32.56 20.65 51.24
CA SER A 2 -31.99 19.76 50.22
C SER A 2 -30.94 18.69 50.58
N ASN A 3 -31.41 17.44 50.55
CA ASN A 3 -30.59 16.24 50.37
C ASN A 3 -30.27 16.10 48.86
N LYS A 4 -28.98 16.06 48.47
CA LYS A 4 -28.55 15.84 47.09
C LYS A 4 -28.31 14.35 46.84
N ASN A 5 -29.34 13.62 46.42
CA ASN A 5 -29.18 12.33 45.75
C ASN A 5 -29.18 12.58 44.24
N ALA A 6 -27.99 12.71 43.66
CA ALA A 6 -27.83 12.62 42.21
C ALA A 6 -28.00 11.14 41.82
N ALA A 7 -29.06 10.84 41.09
CA ALA A 7 -29.33 9.50 40.57
C ALA A 7 -28.15 9.06 39.67
N LYS A 8 -27.40 8.07 40.14
CA LYS A 8 -26.40 7.34 39.33
C LYS A 8 -27.17 6.66 38.20
N ARG A 9 -27.07 7.21 37.00
CA ARG A 9 -27.66 6.65 35.78
C ARG A 9 -27.19 5.19 35.69
N ARG A 10 -28.14 4.24 35.78
CA ARG A 10 -27.84 2.82 35.58
C ARG A 10 -27.38 2.64 34.14
N GLU A 11 -26.09 2.38 33.95
CA GLU A 11 -25.56 1.89 32.69
C GLU A 11 -26.23 0.54 32.40
N THR A 12 -26.98 0.47 31.31
CA THR A 12 -27.53 -0.77 30.79
C THR A 12 -26.37 -1.64 30.27
N PRO A 13 -26.34 -2.96 30.55
CA PRO A 13 -25.24 -3.85 30.15
C PRO A 13 -25.18 -4.14 28.64
N ALA A 14 -25.90 -3.37 27.82
CA ALA A 14 -26.08 -3.63 26.39
C ALA A 14 -24.96 -3.06 25.50
N ASP A 15 -24.11 -2.17 26.03
CA ASP A 15 -23.02 -1.52 25.29
C ASP A 15 -21.65 -1.81 25.92
N ALA A 16 -21.44 -3.03 26.44
CA ALA A 16 -20.09 -3.54 26.54
C ALA A 16 -19.60 -3.72 25.10
N VAL A 17 -18.77 -2.79 24.62
CA VAL A 17 -18.05 -2.95 23.36
C VAL A 17 -17.22 -4.22 23.50
N ASN A 18 -17.74 -5.33 22.95
CA ASN A 18 -17.02 -6.58 22.97
C ASN A 18 -15.78 -6.42 22.10
N ASP A 19 -14.61 -6.32 22.73
CA ASP A 19 -13.35 -6.35 22.01
C ASP A 19 -13.20 -7.69 21.27
N LEU A 20 -12.68 -7.61 20.05
CA LEU A 20 -12.42 -8.79 19.25
C LEU A 20 -11.32 -9.62 19.91
N GLU A 21 -11.55 -10.92 20.02
CA GLU A 21 -10.55 -11.86 20.51
C GLU A 21 -9.32 -11.85 19.59
N GLN A 22 -8.14 -11.60 20.17
CA GLN A 22 -6.88 -11.57 19.44
C GLN A 22 -6.15 -12.91 19.59
N GLN A 23 -5.79 -13.50 18.45
CA GLN A 23 -5.13 -14.80 18.39
C GLN A 23 -3.85 -14.72 17.55
N PHE A 24 -2.81 -15.43 17.99
CA PHE A 24 -1.54 -15.55 17.26
C PHE A 24 -0.94 -16.95 17.46
N ILE A 25 0.00 -17.34 16.61
CA ILE A 25 0.66 -18.65 16.70
C ILE A 25 1.87 -18.56 17.62
N LEU A 26 2.00 -19.46 18.59
CA LEU A 26 3.23 -19.63 19.37
C LEU A 26 4.05 -20.79 18.77
N ARG A 27 5.31 -20.53 18.43
CA ARG A 27 6.26 -21.55 17.97
C ARG A 27 7.41 -21.69 18.95
N LEU A 28 7.52 -22.87 19.56
CA LEU A 28 8.61 -23.25 20.46
C LEU A 28 9.62 -24.16 19.73
N PRO A 29 10.86 -24.28 20.25
CA PRO A 29 11.77 -25.34 19.83
C PRO A 29 11.14 -26.74 20.00
N PRO A 30 11.55 -27.75 19.20
CA PRO A 30 10.85 -29.04 19.14
C PRO A 30 10.67 -29.77 20.49
N GLY A 31 11.68 -29.75 21.36
CA GLY A 31 11.64 -30.37 22.68
C GLY A 31 10.58 -29.73 23.60
N PRO A 32 10.72 -28.44 23.94
CA PRO A 32 9.72 -27.70 24.73
C PRO A 32 8.32 -27.73 24.13
N ALA A 33 8.19 -27.68 22.79
CA ALA A 33 6.90 -27.78 22.10
C ALA A 33 6.20 -29.13 22.34
N MET A 34 6.96 -30.23 22.36
CA MET A 34 6.43 -31.57 22.64
C MET A 34 5.98 -31.71 24.10
N ALA A 35 6.77 -31.19 25.03
CA ALA A 35 6.41 -31.16 26.45
C ALA A 35 5.16 -30.30 26.71
N LEU A 36 5.08 -29.11 26.11
CA LEU A 36 3.90 -28.24 26.21
C LEU A 36 2.64 -28.92 25.65
N ARG A 37 2.78 -29.62 24.52
CA ARG A 37 1.67 -30.38 23.94
C ARG A 37 1.14 -31.43 24.93
N HIS A 38 2.02 -32.17 25.59
CA HIS A 38 1.63 -33.17 26.58
C HIS A 38 0.89 -32.54 27.78
N ASP A 39 1.41 -31.43 28.32
CA ASP A 39 0.80 -30.73 29.46
C ASP A 39 -0.59 -30.16 29.12
N VAL A 40 -0.77 -29.64 27.89
CA VAL A 40 -2.07 -29.17 27.38
C VAL A 40 -3.07 -30.33 27.22
N GLN A 41 -2.62 -31.46 26.68
CA GLN A 41 -3.49 -32.62 26.44
C GLN A 41 -3.95 -33.29 27.73
N THR A 42 -3.08 -33.33 28.74
CA THR A 42 -3.41 -33.91 30.06
C THR A 42 -4.24 -32.98 30.93
N GLY A 43 -4.47 -31.73 30.52
CA GLY A 43 -5.24 -30.76 31.29
C GLY A 43 -4.54 -30.37 32.60
N SER A 44 -3.21 -30.32 32.61
CA SER A 44 -2.44 -30.03 33.82
C SER A 44 -2.85 -28.69 34.43
N LEU A 45 -3.36 -28.72 35.66
CA LEU A 45 -3.79 -27.53 36.42
C LEU A 45 -2.63 -26.55 36.69
N THR A 46 -1.39 -27.00 36.53
CA THR A 46 -0.16 -26.21 36.75
C THR A 46 0.35 -25.50 35.49
N LEU A 47 -0.34 -25.63 34.34
CA LEU A 47 0.11 -25.01 33.09
C LEU A 47 0.26 -23.48 33.22
N LYS A 48 -0.62 -22.84 34.00
CA LYS A 48 -0.58 -21.39 34.26
C LYS A 48 0.70 -20.95 34.96
N ASP A 49 1.27 -21.81 35.81
CA ASP A 49 2.51 -21.53 36.54
C ASP A 49 3.74 -21.85 35.67
N LYS A 50 3.61 -22.80 34.75
CA LYS A 50 4.68 -23.23 33.85
C LYS A 50 4.86 -22.31 32.65
N LEU A 51 3.79 -21.83 32.03
CA LEU A 51 3.84 -21.04 30.80
C LEU A 51 3.53 -19.56 31.07
N SER A 52 4.46 -18.67 30.71
CA SER A 52 4.22 -17.23 30.73
C SER A 52 4.88 -16.53 29.55
N ILE A 53 4.21 -15.50 29.03
CA ILE A 53 4.68 -14.68 27.92
C ILE A 53 4.78 -13.24 28.42
N GLU A 54 5.96 -12.65 28.35
CA GLU A 54 6.23 -11.27 28.70
C GLU A 54 6.66 -10.51 27.44
N MET A 55 5.83 -9.59 26.97
CA MET A 55 6.13 -8.74 25.81
C MET A 55 7.05 -7.60 26.21
N GLN A 56 8.06 -7.31 25.39
CA GLN A 56 8.87 -6.11 25.55
C GLN A 56 8.10 -4.86 25.08
N PRO A 57 8.51 -3.64 25.48
CA PRO A 57 7.81 -2.40 25.14
C PRO A 57 7.69 -2.13 23.63
N ASP A 58 8.56 -2.72 22.81
CA ASP A 58 8.54 -2.58 21.36
C ASP A 58 7.46 -3.43 20.66
N MET A 59 6.76 -4.29 21.41
CA MET A 59 5.74 -5.23 20.94
C MET A 59 6.21 -6.17 19.82
N ARG A 60 7.53 -6.32 19.64
CA ARG A 60 8.15 -7.17 18.61
C ARG A 60 9.04 -8.23 19.22
N HIS A 61 9.57 -8.02 20.42
CA HIS A 61 10.29 -9.03 21.18
C HIS A 61 9.50 -9.45 22.42
N ALA A 62 9.71 -10.67 22.87
CA ALA A 62 9.10 -11.20 24.08
C ALA A 62 10.05 -12.19 24.77
N ARG A 63 9.81 -12.44 26.06
CA ARG A 63 10.42 -13.54 26.81
C ARG A 63 9.32 -14.56 27.09
N VAL A 64 9.53 -15.79 26.65
CA VAL A 64 8.59 -16.89 26.88
C VAL A 64 9.23 -17.85 27.87
N ARG A 65 8.58 -18.08 29.00
CA ARG A 65 9.00 -19.07 29.98
C ARG A 65 8.10 -20.29 29.85
N TYR A 66 8.72 -21.47 29.79
CA TYR A 66 8.01 -22.74 29.87
C TYR A 66 8.75 -23.69 30.82
N GLY A 67 8.12 -24.03 31.94
CA GLY A 67 8.76 -24.80 33.00
C GLY A 67 9.87 -23.99 33.67
N GLY A 68 11.10 -24.49 33.66
CA GLY A 68 12.29 -23.81 34.18
C GLY A 68 13.10 -23.05 33.11
N GLU A 69 12.75 -23.18 31.83
CA GLU A 69 13.51 -22.59 30.72
C GLU A 69 12.90 -21.26 30.27
N ILE A 70 13.77 -20.34 29.83
CA ILE A 70 13.40 -19.03 29.31
C ILE A 70 13.90 -18.94 27.87
N PHE A 71 13.00 -18.59 26.96
CA PHE A 71 13.28 -18.39 25.54
C PHE A 71 13.17 -16.91 25.19
N SER A 72 14.09 -16.45 24.37
CA SER A 72 13.90 -15.19 23.65
C SER A 72 12.93 -15.44 22.50
N ALA A 73 12.03 -14.50 22.24
CA ALA A 73 11.03 -14.66 21.20
C ALA A 73 10.84 -13.39 20.36
N LYS A 74 10.52 -13.60 19.08
CA LYS A 74 10.32 -12.54 18.08
C LYS A 74 8.92 -12.68 17.45
N LEU A 75 8.15 -11.60 17.48
CA LEU A 75 6.81 -11.54 16.89
C LEU A 75 6.91 -11.14 15.41
N VAL A 76 6.67 -12.12 14.54
CA VAL A 76 6.77 -11.95 13.09
C VAL A 76 5.40 -11.90 12.42
N ASP A 77 5.33 -11.20 11.29
CA ASP A 77 4.14 -11.07 10.46
C ASP A 77 4.11 -12.21 9.43
N LEU A 78 3.05 -13.01 9.46
CA LEU A 78 2.82 -14.10 8.53
C LEU A 78 2.36 -13.54 7.17
N PRO A 79 2.78 -14.18 6.05
CA PRO A 79 2.39 -13.72 4.72
C PRO A 79 0.93 -14.06 4.37
N CYS A 80 0.37 -15.10 4.99
CA CYS A 80 -1.00 -15.54 4.76
C CYS A 80 -1.88 -15.18 5.96
N ILE A 81 -3.09 -14.68 5.70
CA ILE A 81 -4.14 -14.55 6.70
C ILE A 81 -4.72 -15.94 6.97
N ILE A 82 -4.82 -16.31 8.24
CA ILE A 82 -5.32 -17.61 8.69
C ILE A 82 -6.59 -17.36 9.51
N ASP A 83 -7.72 -17.90 9.07
CA ASP A 83 -8.94 -17.88 9.86
C ASP A 83 -8.91 -18.98 10.92
N SER A 84 -9.20 -18.64 12.18
CA SER A 84 -9.57 -19.63 13.19
C SER A 84 -11.08 -19.84 13.14
N LEU A 85 -11.50 -21.11 13.10
CA LEU A 85 -12.91 -21.47 13.06
C LEU A 85 -13.21 -22.49 14.17
N LYS A 86 -14.34 -22.29 14.85
CA LYS A 86 -14.88 -23.25 15.80
C LYS A 86 -16.04 -24.02 15.18
N THR A 87 -16.20 -25.26 15.60
CA THR A 87 -17.30 -26.13 15.18
C THR A 87 -17.70 -27.04 16.34
N VAL A 88 -18.96 -27.47 16.34
CA VAL A 88 -19.48 -28.50 17.27
C VAL A 88 -19.78 -29.79 16.50
N ASP A 89 -20.29 -29.68 15.28
CA ASP A 89 -20.75 -30.78 14.43
C ASP A 89 -19.70 -31.26 13.40
N LYS A 90 -18.57 -30.55 13.29
CA LYS A 90 -17.51 -30.75 12.27
C LYS A 90 -17.99 -30.55 10.82
N LYS A 91 -19.12 -29.85 10.63
CA LYS A 91 -19.69 -29.53 9.32
C LYS A 91 -19.90 -28.04 9.17
N THR A 92 -20.49 -27.41 10.17
CA THR A 92 -20.72 -25.97 10.23
C THR A 92 -19.59 -25.33 11.02
N PHE A 93 -18.93 -24.36 10.41
CA PHE A 93 -17.78 -23.67 10.99
C PHE A 93 -18.11 -22.19 11.18
N TYR A 94 -17.78 -21.67 12.35
CA TYR A 94 -17.97 -20.27 12.70
C TYR A 94 -16.61 -19.63 12.93
N LYS A 95 -16.32 -18.55 12.20
CA LYS A 95 -15.07 -17.80 12.35
C LYS A 95 -15.00 -17.17 13.74
N THR A 96 -13.82 -17.27 14.37
CA THR A 96 -13.53 -16.70 15.70
C THR A 96 -12.53 -15.56 15.63
N ALA A 97 -11.45 -15.69 14.85
CA ALA A 97 -10.44 -14.65 14.71
C ALA A 97 -9.67 -14.74 13.39
N ASP A 98 -9.00 -13.64 13.05
CA ASP A 98 -7.97 -13.56 12.01
C ASP A 98 -6.59 -13.67 12.66
N ILE A 99 -5.78 -14.61 12.16
CA ILE A 99 -4.41 -14.83 12.62
C ILE A 99 -3.43 -14.45 11.51
N ASN A 100 -2.57 -13.48 11.76
CA ASN A 100 -1.53 -13.04 10.83
C ASN A 100 -0.16 -12.82 11.50
N LYS A 101 -0.01 -13.21 12.77
CA LYS A 101 1.26 -13.11 13.50
C LYS A 101 1.66 -14.44 14.13
N MET A 102 2.96 -14.60 14.32
CA MET A 102 3.55 -15.75 15.00
C MET A 102 4.67 -15.28 15.93
N LEU A 103 4.62 -15.71 17.18
CA LEU A 103 5.69 -15.53 18.15
C LEU A 103 6.63 -16.73 18.07
N ILE A 104 7.84 -16.51 17.56
CA ILE A 104 8.86 -17.56 17.39
C ILE A 104 9.82 -17.47 18.56
N CYS A 105 9.91 -18.53 19.34
CA CYS A 105 10.90 -18.70 20.40
C CYS A 105 12.16 -19.35 19.86
N THR A 106 13.31 -18.78 20.21
CA THR A 106 14.65 -19.27 19.86
C THR A 106 15.45 -19.51 21.14
N THR A 107 16.44 -20.39 21.07
CA THR A 107 17.44 -20.54 22.13
C THR A 107 18.49 -19.42 22.01
N GLU A 108 19.30 -19.23 23.05
CA GLU A 108 20.37 -18.21 23.03
C GLU A 108 21.41 -18.49 21.94
N ASP A 109 21.67 -19.77 21.64
CA ASP A 109 22.59 -20.20 20.58
C ASP A 109 22.15 -19.71 19.19
N ASP A 110 20.84 -19.77 18.90
CA ASP A 110 20.28 -19.34 17.61
C ASP A 110 20.36 -17.82 17.40
N LEU A 111 20.29 -17.02 18.48
CA LEU A 111 20.39 -15.56 18.40
C LEU A 111 21.77 -15.09 17.99
N SER A 112 22.82 -15.79 18.45
CA SER A 112 24.21 -15.45 18.16
C SER A 112 24.54 -15.57 16.66
N GLN A 113 23.88 -16.52 15.97
CA GLN A 113 24.03 -16.70 14.53
C GLN A 113 23.31 -15.59 13.74
N GLU A 114 22.08 -15.22 14.11
CA GLU A 114 21.31 -14.18 13.41
C GLU A 114 21.92 -12.77 13.54
N GLU A 115 22.50 -12.43 14.69
CA GLU A 115 23.14 -11.12 14.94
C GLU A 115 24.46 -10.95 14.17
N SER A 116 25.21 -12.04 13.97
CA SER A 116 26.49 -12.02 13.25
C SER A 116 26.36 -11.67 11.76
N ASP A 117 25.18 -11.91 11.17
CA ASP A 117 24.97 -11.86 9.73
C ASP A 117 24.42 -10.51 9.22
N SER A 118 24.16 -9.53 10.10
CA SER A 118 23.49 -8.30 9.65
C SER A 118 23.81 -6.97 10.38
N PRO A 119 25.03 -6.42 10.23
CA PRO A 119 25.29 -5.04 10.61
C PRO A 119 25.07 -4.12 9.40
N LYS A 120 23.84 -3.64 9.11
CA LYS A 120 23.63 -2.48 8.20
C LYS A 120 22.20 -1.92 8.18
N LYS A 121 22.09 -0.65 8.61
CA LYS A 121 21.10 0.42 8.33
C LYS A 121 19.61 0.19 8.73
N LYS A 122 19.04 1.24 9.35
CA LYS A 122 17.68 1.34 9.93
C LYS A 122 16.52 0.92 9.01
N ASP A 123 16.64 1.03 7.69
CA ASP A 123 15.60 0.56 6.74
C ASP A 123 15.48 -0.97 6.63
N LYS A 124 16.48 -1.74 7.10
CA LYS A 124 16.39 -3.21 7.15
C LYS A 124 15.58 -3.71 8.36
N GLU A 125 15.31 -2.87 9.35
CA GLU A 125 14.68 -3.32 10.59
C GLU A 125 13.24 -3.80 10.40
N GLN A 126 12.46 -3.22 9.49
CA GLN A 126 11.10 -3.71 9.24
C GLN A 126 11.09 -5.06 8.52
N LYS A 127 12.11 -5.34 7.70
CA LYS A 127 12.22 -6.60 6.96
C LYS A 127 12.48 -7.79 7.90
N LYS A 128 13.13 -7.57 9.05
CA LYS A 128 13.47 -8.64 10.02
C LYS A 128 12.26 -9.27 10.70
N PHE A 129 11.11 -8.58 10.71
CA PHE A 129 9.88 -9.08 11.30
C PHE A 129 8.91 -9.70 10.29
N ILE A 130 9.30 -9.80 9.02
CA ILE A 130 8.43 -10.38 7.99
C ILE A 130 8.79 -11.85 7.78
N TYR A 131 7.81 -12.74 7.98
CA TYR A 131 8.00 -14.15 7.75
C TYR A 131 7.79 -14.50 6.26
N ASN A 132 8.71 -15.27 5.69
CA ASN A 132 8.73 -15.56 4.25
C ASN A 132 7.86 -16.76 3.84
N HIS A 133 7.46 -17.60 4.80
CA HIS A 133 6.76 -18.85 4.55
C HIS A 133 5.33 -18.82 5.11
N GLY A 134 4.42 -19.58 4.52
CA GLY A 134 3.17 -19.94 5.20
C GLY A 134 3.40 -21.05 6.23
N ILE A 135 2.40 -21.29 7.08
CA ILE A 135 2.49 -22.32 8.14
C ILE A 135 2.46 -23.74 7.57
N THR A 136 1.70 -23.97 6.50
CA THR A 136 1.56 -25.29 5.88
C THR A 136 2.67 -25.57 4.87
N PRO A 137 3.14 -26.83 4.71
CA PRO A 137 4.25 -27.18 3.82
C PRO A 137 4.13 -26.67 2.37
N PRO A 138 2.97 -26.73 1.69
CA PRO A 138 2.83 -26.25 0.31
C PRO A 138 3.03 -24.73 0.14
N LEU A 139 3.06 -23.98 1.24
CA LEU A 139 3.25 -22.52 1.30
C LEU A 139 4.68 -22.13 1.72
N LYS A 140 5.65 -23.04 1.63
CA LYS A 140 7.07 -22.67 1.74
C LYS A 140 7.41 -21.62 0.66
N ASN A 141 8.04 -20.53 1.11
CA ASN A 141 8.44 -19.36 0.30
C ASN A 141 7.27 -18.72 -0.47
N VAL A 142 6.06 -18.71 0.10
CA VAL A 142 4.84 -18.23 -0.57
C VAL A 142 4.98 -16.82 -1.14
N LYS A 143 5.66 -15.90 -0.43
CA LYS A 143 5.86 -14.52 -0.90
C LYS A 143 6.64 -14.42 -2.22
N LYS A 144 7.64 -15.28 -2.39
CA LYS A 144 8.50 -15.28 -3.58
C LYS A 144 7.93 -16.14 -4.71
N ARG A 145 7.28 -17.26 -4.36
CA ARG A 145 6.92 -18.31 -5.32
C ARG A 145 5.45 -18.30 -5.76
N ARG A 146 4.52 -17.94 -4.87
CA ARG A 146 3.08 -18.11 -5.14
C ARG A 146 2.30 -16.80 -5.17
N PHE A 147 2.74 -15.78 -4.45
CA PHE A 147 2.08 -14.48 -4.50
C PHE A 147 2.43 -13.76 -5.80
N ARG A 148 1.40 -13.43 -6.58
CA ARG A 148 1.55 -12.53 -7.73
C ARG A 148 2.01 -11.18 -7.19
N LYS A 149 3.16 -10.70 -7.67
CA LYS A 149 3.65 -9.37 -7.33
C LYS A 149 2.65 -8.34 -7.87
N THR A 150 2.08 -7.54 -6.98
CA THR A 150 1.28 -6.39 -7.40
C THR A 150 2.23 -5.38 -8.01
N LEU A 151 1.97 -4.97 -9.25
CA LEU A 151 2.60 -3.78 -9.81
C LEU A 151 2.32 -2.65 -8.86
N LYS A 152 3.36 -2.09 -8.24
CA LYS A 152 3.20 -0.93 -7.37
C LYS A 152 2.66 0.19 -8.24
N LYS A 153 1.36 0.42 -8.13
CA LYS A 153 0.74 1.68 -8.49
C LYS A 153 1.51 2.74 -7.70
N LYS A 154 2.18 3.70 -8.36
CA LYS A 154 3.06 4.74 -7.76
C LYS A 154 2.42 5.59 -6.63
N PHE A 155 1.17 5.32 -6.29
CA PHE A 155 0.40 5.88 -5.18
C PHE A 155 0.97 5.52 -3.78
N MET A 156 1.97 4.65 -3.67
CA MET A 156 2.65 4.44 -2.38
C MET A 156 3.49 5.66 -1.96
N ASP A 157 3.94 6.45 -2.94
CA ASP A 157 4.66 7.72 -2.73
C ASP A 157 3.68 8.90 -2.60
N GLN A 158 2.38 8.63 -2.52
CA GLN A 158 1.33 9.64 -2.39
C GLN A 158 1.58 10.68 -1.29
N PRO A 159 2.10 10.38 -0.08
CA PRO A 159 2.38 11.44 0.89
C PRO A 159 3.52 12.38 0.47
N GLU A 160 4.54 11.87 -0.23
CA GLU A 160 5.66 12.69 -0.74
C GLU A 160 5.25 13.47 -1.99
N ILE A 161 4.56 12.80 -2.92
CA ILE A 161 3.95 13.42 -4.10
C ILE A 161 2.94 14.49 -3.67
N GLU A 162 2.09 14.23 -2.67
CA GLU A 162 1.12 15.20 -2.17
C GLU A 162 1.82 16.38 -1.51
N LYS A 163 2.89 16.16 -0.75
CA LYS A 163 3.72 17.23 -0.18
C LYS A 163 4.31 18.10 -1.29
N GLU A 164 4.83 17.48 -2.34
CA GLU A 164 5.46 18.19 -3.45
C GLU A 164 4.44 18.91 -4.34
N VAL A 165 3.31 18.28 -4.65
CA VAL A 165 2.18 18.92 -5.34
C VAL A 165 1.64 20.11 -4.55
N LYS A 166 1.50 19.98 -3.22
CA LYS A 166 1.11 21.11 -2.36
C LYS A 166 2.16 22.21 -2.36
N ARG A 167 3.45 21.86 -2.44
CA ARG A 167 4.54 22.83 -2.56
C ARG A 167 4.43 23.61 -3.86
N LEU A 168 4.25 22.93 -5.00
CA LEU A 168 4.07 23.55 -6.31
C LEU A 168 2.85 24.48 -6.33
N PHE A 169 1.69 24.05 -5.80
CA PHE A 169 0.51 24.91 -5.74
C PHE A 169 0.67 26.15 -4.86
N ARG A 170 1.54 26.13 -3.85
CA ARG A 170 1.85 27.33 -3.06
C ARG A 170 2.65 28.33 -3.89
N TYR A 171 3.68 27.87 -4.60
CA TYR A 171 4.46 28.73 -5.49
C TYR A 171 3.61 29.30 -6.63
N ASP A 172 2.74 28.48 -7.22
CA ASP A 172 1.82 28.93 -8.27
C ASP A 172 0.81 29.96 -7.75
N ALA A 173 0.40 29.87 -6.49
CA ALA A 173 -0.50 30.85 -5.87
C ALA A 173 0.20 32.19 -5.56
N GLU A 174 1.51 32.18 -5.36
CA GLU A 174 2.34 33.37 -5.16
C GLU A 174 2.79 34.01 -6.49
N ALA A 175 2.82 33.22 -7.57
CA ALA A 175 3.24 33.66 -8.89
C ALA A 175 2.24 34.64 -9.54
N ILE A 176 2.78 35.51 -10.39
CA ILE A 176 2.01 36.51 -11.15
C ILE A 176 1.37 35.87 -12.39
N ASP A 177 2.08 34.95 -13.04
CA ASP A 177 1.60 34.15 -14.17
C ASP A 177 2.20 32.74 -14.10
N VAL A 178 1.45 31.73 -14.53
CA VAL A 178 1.82 30.31 -14.43
C VAL A 178 1.53 29.62 -15.75
N LYS A 179 2.57 29.04 -16.38
CA LYS A 179 2.48 28.24 -17.60
C LYS A 179 3.16 26.90 -17.38
N TRP A 180 2.53 25.82 -17.84
CA TRP A 180 3.10 24.47 -17.84
C TRP A 180 2.96 23.84 -19.23
N GLU A 181 3.92 22.99 -19.58
CA GLU A 181 3.92 22.21 -20.81
C GLU A 181 4.44 20.79 -20.53
N ILE A 182 3.88 19.80 -21.23
CA ILE A 182 4.31 18.41 -21.10
C ILE A 182 5.37 18.16 -22.18
N ILE A 183 6.63 18.14 -21.79
CA ILE A 183 7.74 17.77 -22.66
C ILE A 183 7.85 16.24 -22.64
N ARG A 184 7.82 15.62 -23.81
CA ARG A 184 8.15 14.20 -23.97
C ARG A 184 9.63 14.11 -24.29
N ASP A 185 10.37 13.27 -23.60
CA ASP A 185 11.78 13.07 -23.89
C ASP A 185 11.94 12.36 -25.24
N GLU A 186 12.50 13.06 -26.24
CA GLU A 186 12.74 12.54 -27.60
C GLU A 186 13.90 11.51 -27.66
N ALA A 187 14.58 11.28 -26.53
CA ALA A 187 15.74 10.40 -26.43
C ALA A 187 15.43 8.91 -26.60
N GLU A 188 14.16 8.47 -26.51
CA GLU A 188 13.79 7.05 -26.67
C GLU A 188 13.41 6.66 -28.11
N ALA A 189 13.32 7.61 -29.05
CA ALA A 189 12.91 7.33 -30.43
C ALA A 189 14.06 6.92 -31.38
N SER A 190 15.33 7.01 -30.95
CA SER A 190 16.50 6.88 -31.84
C SER A 190 17.28 5.56 -31.71
N THR A 191 16.80 4.57 -30.94
CA THR A 191 17.46 3.24 -30.83
C THR A 191 16.75 2.09 -31.57
N SER A 192 15.59 2.32 -32.20
CA SER A 192 14.79 1.24 -32.83
C SER A 192 14.99 1.08 -34.34
N GLY A 193 16.13 1.49 -34.89
CA GLY A 193 16.32 1.59 -36.34
C GLY A 193 17.56 0.90 -36.89
N GLN A 194 17.72 -0.41 -36.69
CA GLN A 194 18.60 -1.23 -37.55
C GLN A 194 18.22 -2.72 -37.47
N ILE A 195 17.33 -3.18 -38.35
CA ILE A 195 17.21 -4.59 -38.70
C ILE A 195 17.69 -4.71 -40.15
N MET A 196 18.88 -5.30 -40.31
CA MET A 196 19.46 -5.72 -41.59
C MET A 196 18.68 -6.92 -42.12
N GLU A 197 18.30 -6.85 -43.40
CA GLU A 197 17.64 -7.92 -44.17
C GLU A 197 18.52 -9.18 -44.32
N GLY A 198 17.90 -10.35 -44.13
CA GLY A 198 18.46 -11.67 -44.43
C GLY A 198 17.35 -12.65 -44.84
N SER A 199 17.22 -12.82 -46.15
CA SER A 199 16.37 -13.75 -46.93
C SER A 199 16.27 -15.19 -46.35
N THR A 200 15.16 -15.95 -46.42
CA THR A 200 14.46 -16.50 -47.60
C THR A 200 13.21 -17.32 -47.15
N SER A 201 12.28 -17.54 -48.11
CA SER A 201 11.33 -18.68 -48.24
C SER A 201 9.82 -18.43 -48.08
N SER A 202 9.23 -18.03 -49.22
CA SER A 202 8.02 -18.59 -49.86
C SER A 202 6.76 -18.91 -49.05
N ARG A 203 5.69 -18.14 -49.29
CA ARG A 203 4.40 -18.67 -49.79
C ARG A 203 3.50 -17.54 -50.35
N LYS A 204 2.94 -17.78 -51.53
CA LYS A 204 2.06 -16.86 -52.29
C LYS A 204 0.60 -17.02 -51.84
N ILE A 205 -0.12 -15.91 -51.63
CA ILE A 205 -1.60 -15.83 -51.59
C ILE A 205 -2.01 -14.50 -52.29
N PRO A 206 -3.07 -14.45 -53.12
CA PRO A 206 -3.34 -13.32 -54.02
C PRO A 206 -4.08 -12.14 -53.36
N PRO A 207 -4.13 -10.95 -54.02
CA PRO A 207 -4.47 -9.67 -53.38
C PRO A 207 -5.95 -9.30 -53.53
N GLY A 208 -6.54 -8.70 -52.47
CA GLY A 208 -7.82 -8.00 -52.60
C GLY A 208 -8.57 -7.75 -51.28
N LEU A 209 -8.17 -6.71 -50.54
CA LEU A 209 -9.01 -5.59 -50.04
C LEU A 209 -8.26 -4.91 -48.89
N LEU A 210 -7.78 -3.70 -49.15
CA LEU A 210 -7.32 -2.77 -48.13
C LEU A 210 -8.54 -2.08 -47.51
N GLN A 211 -8.75 -2.26 -46.21
CA GLN A 211 -9.32 -1.20 -45.40
C GLN A 211 -8.59 -1.15 -44.06
N ASN A 212 -8.26 0.07 -43.70
CA ASN A 212 -7.23 0.52 -42.78
C ASN A 212 -7.83 0.64 -41.38
N GLU A 213 -7.50 -0.26 -40.47
CA GLU A 213 -7.70 -0.07 -39.03
C GLU A 213 -6.36 -0.29 -38.32
N GLN A 214 -5.67 0.81 -38.04
CA GLN A 214 -4.52 0.83 -37.15
C GLN A 214 -5.04 0.65 -35.71
N GLU A 215 -5.30 -0.58 -35.31
CA GLU A 215 -5.30 -0.92 -33.89
C GLU A 215 -3.86 -0.86 -33.38
N THR A 216 -3.53 0.24 -32.71
CA THR A 216 -2.29 0.36 -31.96
C THR A 216 -2.31 -0.64 -30.81
N SER A 217 -1.71 -1.81 -30.99
CA SER A 217 -1.38 -2.70 -29.87
C SER A 217 -0.33 -1.98 -29.01
N MET A 218 -0.81 -1.28 -27.98
CA MET A 218 0.07 -0.61 -27.04
C MET A 218 0.81 -1.68 -26.23
N ASP A 219 2.11 -1.80 -26.48
CA ASP A 219 3.01 -2.63 -25.69
C ASP A 219 3.12 -2.05 -24.26
N VAL A 220 2.47 -2.72 -23.30
CA VAL A 220 2.40 -2.35 -21.89
C VAL A 220 3.80 -2.24 -21.25
N ALA A 221 4.81 -2.91 -21.82
CA ALA A 221 6.18 -2.86 -21.34
C ALA A 221 6.84 -1.48 -21.48
N SER A 222 6.41 -0.67 -22.46
CA SER A 222 6.98 0.66 -22.71
C SER A 222 6.47 1.75 -21.75
N TYR A 223 5.27 1.57 -21.16
CA TYR A 223 4.68 2.55 -20.22
C TYR A 223 4.99 2.24 -18.75
N PHE A 224 5.20 0.96 -18.42
CA PHE A 224 5.67 0.50 -17.12
C PHE A 224 7.14 0.11 -17.25
N GLY A 225 8.02 1.13 -17.25
CA GLY A 225 9.46 0.94 -17.19
C GLY A 225 9.87 -0.16 -16.21
N GLU A 226 10.95 -0.84 -16.57
CA GLU A 226 11.51 -2.07 -15.99
C GLU A 226 10.95 -2.44 -14.63
N VAL A 227 10.43 -3.68 -14.55
CA VAL A 227 10.21 -4.34 -13.27
C VAL A 227 11.45 -4.10 -12.41
N SER A 228 11.31 -3.26 -11.40
CA SER A 228 12.38 -3.03 -10.43
C SER A 228 12.56 -4.34 -9.66
N SER A 229 13.36 -5.21 -10.26
CA SER A 229 14.07 -6.26 -9.57
C SER A 229 15.20 -5.55 -8.87
N SER A 230 14.96 -5.08 -7.66
CA SER A 230 16.07 -4.88 -6.71
C SER A 230 16.54 -6.27 -6.28
N GLU A 231 17.11 -7.00 -7.24
CA GLU A 231 18.04 -8.09 -7.06
C GLU A 231 19.42 -7.46 -7.16
N ASP A 232 20.22 -7.60 -6.11
CA ASP A 232 21.67 -7.63 -6.18
C ASP A 232 22.18 -8.24 -4.88
N GLU A 233 22.45 -9.54 -4.97
CA GLU A 233 23.69 -10.24 -4.59
C GLU A 233 23.41 -11.66 -4.05
N ASP A 234 23.76 -12.65 -4.89
CA ASP A 234 23.81 -14.09 -4.65
C ASP A 234 24.79 -14.47 -3.50
N LYS A 235 24.67 -15.64 -2.88
CA LYS A 235 25.48 -16.82 -3.27
C LYS A 235 25.03 -18.12 -2.59
N ASP A 236 25.05 -19.17 -3.40
CA ASP A 236 25.29 -20.60 -3.10
C ASP A 236 24.28 -21.40 -2.26
N ILE A 237 23.35 -22.08 -2.95
CA ILE A 237 22.90 -23.42 -2.52
C ILE A 237 23.08 -24.37 -3.71
N ASN A 238 24.24 -25.03 -3.74
CA ASN A 238 24.44 -26.25 -4.50
C ASN A 238 23.56 -27.35 -3.89
N ILE A 239 22.44 -27.67 -4.53
CA ILE A 239 21.81 -28.98 -4.37
C ILE A 239 22.23 -29.80 -5.59
N MET A 240 23.34 -30.52 -5.42
CA MET A 240 23.51 -31.80 -6.11
C MET A 240 22.46 -32.74 -5.54
N ASP A 241 21.37 -32.97 -6.29
CA ASP A 241 20.44 -34.05 -6.00
C ASP A 241 20.74 -35.20 -6.96
N SER A 242 21.42 -36.19 -6.40
CA SER A 242 21.69 -37.49 -7.00
C SER A 242 20.55 -38.41 -6.58
N GLY A 243 19.73 -38.89 -7.52
CA GLY A 243 18.78 -39.96 -7.21
C GLY A 243 17.53 -39.95 -8.09
N GLU A 244 17.67 -40.54 -9.27
CA GLU A 244 16.73 -41.46 -9.90
C GLU A 244 15.32 -41.58 -9.28
N ASP A 245 14.29 -41.13 -10.02
CA ASP A 245 12.96 -41.74 -10.01
C ASP A 245 12.26 -41.46 -11.35
N GLU A 246 12.57 -42.33 -12.31
CA GLU A 246 11.78 -42.60 -13.51
C GLU A 246 10.57 -43.47 -13.11
N ALA A 247 9.37 -42.89 -13.05
CA ALA A 247 8.11 -43.53 -13.44
C ALA A 247 6.90 -42.68 -13.04
N SER A 248 6.35 -41.91 -13.98
CA SER A 248 4.89 -41.91 -14.27
C SER A 248 4.57 -40.96 -15.43
N ARG A 249 4.83 -41.45 -16.65
CA ARG A 249 4.09 -41.02 -17.84
C ARG A 249 2.71 -41.70 -17.83
N GLY A 250 1.64 -40.91 -17.88
CA GLY A 250 0.26 -41.35 -18.04
C GLY A 250 -0.63 -40.19 -18.52
N PRO A 251 -1.73 -40.45 -19.25
CA PRO A 251 -1.83 -40.01 -20.64
C PRO A 251 -2.67 -38.75 -20.89
N SER A 252 -2.39 -38.16 -22.05
CA SER A 252 -3.17 -37.18 -22.79
C SER A 252 -4.69 -37.34 -22.64
N THR A 253 -5.36 -36.28 -22.18
CA THR A 253 -6.80 -36.11 -22.36
C THR A 253 -7.08 -34.93 -23.29
N PRO A 254 -8.13 -35.00 -24.14
CA PRO A 254 -8.29 -34.11 -25.28
C PRO A 254 -8.86 -32.75 -24.84
N ARG A 255 -8.38 -31.69 -25.48
CA ARG A 255 -9.02 -30.37 -25.46
C ARG A 255 -10.43 -30.50 -26.06
N ILE A 256 -11.46 -30.38 -25.21
CA ILE A 256 -12.82 -30.13 -25.69
C ILE A 256 -12.91 -28.66 -26.03
N SER A 257 -12.80 -28.39 -27.33
CA SER A 257 -13.23 -27.16 -27.99
C SER A 257 -14.75 -27.24 -28.17
N TYR A 258 -15.50 -26.37 -27.50
CA TYR A 258 -16.89 -26.10 -27.86
C TYR A 258 -16.91 -24.88 -28.79
N GLY A 259 -16.71 -25.16 -30.08
CA GLY A 259 -16.99 -24.20 -31.15
C GLY A 259 -18.43 -24.36 -31.61
N SER A 260 -19.18 -23.25 -31.54
CA SER A 260 -20.08 -22.74 -32.57
C SER A 260 -21.06 -23.71 -33.25
N LEU A 261 -22.36 -23.57 -32.95
CA LEU A 261 -23.38 -23.65 -33.99
C LEU A 261 -24.04 -22.28 -34.12
N ASP A 262 -23.77 -21.67 -35.27
CA ASP A 262 -24.42 -20.53 -35.86
C ASP A 262 -25.88 -20.85 -36.23
N ARG A 263 -26.79 -19.92 -35.93
CA ARG A 263 -27.99 -19.69 -36.73
C ARG A 263 -28.54 -18.26 -36.54
N THR A 264 -28.00 -17.38 -37.37
CA THR A 264 -28.70 -16.37 -38.20
C THR A 264 -29.60 -15.30 -37.55
N ALA A 265 -29.21 -14.06 -37.88
CA ALA A 265 -30.02 -12.92 -38.30
C ALA A 265 -30.41 -11.85 -37.26
N SER A 266 -29.70 -10.73 -37.40
CA SER A 266 -30.17 -9.34 -37.35
C SER A 266 -30.86 -8.84 -36.07
N GLU A 267 -30.11 -8.09 -35.26
CA GLU A 267 -30.49 -6.73 -34.85
C GLU A 267 -29.28 -6.04 -34.18
N SER A 268 -28.74 -5.03 -34.85
CA SER A 268 -27.82 -4.05 -34.30
C SER A 268 -28.56 -3.23 -33.22
N GLN A 269 -28.10 -3.32 -31.97
CA GLN A 269 -28.48 -2.38 -30.92
C GLN A 269 -27.31 -1.43 -30.65
N ASP A 270 -27.49 -0.21 -31.16
CA ASP A 270 -26.67 0.95 -30.91
C ASP A 270 -26.55 1.25 -29.41
N ILE A 271 -25.32 1.42 -28.93
CA ILE A 271 -25.03 1.97 -27.60
C ILE A 271 -25.00 3.50 -27.75
N PRO A 272 -25.84 4.28 -27.05
CA PRO A 272 -25.92 5.72 -27.27
C PRO A 272 -24.71 6.45 -26.66
N GLU A 273 -24.03 7.24 -27.50
CA GLU A 273 -22.97 8.20 -27.16
C GLU A 273 -23.53 9.40 -26.36
N THR A 274 -23.80 9.26 -25.05
CA THR A 274 -24.41 10.37 -24.28
C THR A 274 -23.64 10.91 -23.08
N ASP A 275 -22.38 10.52 -22.81
CA ASP A 275 -21.69 10.99 -21.58
C ASP A 275 -20.45 11.89 -21.78
N THR A 276 -20.02 12.13 -23.02
CA THR A 276 -18.89 13.05 -23.29
C THR A 276 -19.28 14.53 -23.09
N GLY A 277 -20.51 14.90 -23.46
CA GLY A 277 -21.01 16.27 -23.34
C GLY A 277 -21.22 16.74 -21.90
N PHE A 278 -21.66 15.85 -21.01
CA PHE A 278 -21.88 16.18 -19.60
C PHE A 278 -20.56 16.49 -18.88
N GLN A 279 -19.52 15.70 -19.16
CA GLN A 279 -18.19 15.91 -18.59
C GLN A 279 -17.56 17.21 -19.10
N GLN A 280 -17.75 17.52 -20.39
CA GLN A 280 -17.25 18.75 -20.99
C GLN A 280 -17.95 20.01 -20.45
N TYR A 281 -19.26 19.93 -20.21
CA TYR A 281 -20.02 20.99 -19.56
C TYR A 281 -19.53 21.23 -18.12
N LYS A 282 -19.30 20.16 -17.35
CA LYS A 282 -18.78 20.24 -15.97
C LYS A 282 -17.40 20.89 -15.90
N LEU A 283 -16.53 20.58 -16.86
CA LEU A 283 -15.20 21.21 -16.98
C LEU A 283 -15.31 22.70 -17.31
N SER A 284 -16.24 23.10 -18.19
CA SER A 284 -16.49 24.52 -18.49
C SER A 284 -17.06 25.29 -17.29
N GLU A 285 -17.90 24.64 -16.50
CA GLU A 285 -18.48 25.22 -15.29
C GLU A 285 -17.41 25.46 -14.22
N LEU A 286 -16.53 24.48 -14.00
CA LEU A 286 -15.41 24.58 -13.06
C LEU A 286 -14.37 25.62 -13.47
N SER A 287 -14.06 25.73 -14.77
CA SER A 287 -13.11 26.74 -15.26
C SER A 287 -13.67 28.17 -15.11
N SER A 288 -14.98 28.35 -15.33
CA SER A 288 -15.69 29.60 -15.07
C SER A 288 -15.66 29.97 -13.58
N GLN A 289 -15.96 29.01 -12.69
CA GLN A 289 -15.88 29.23 -11.23
C GLN A 289 -14.47 29.61 -10.76
N LEU A 290 -13.44 28.96 -11.30
CA LEU A 290 -12.05 29.27 -10.96
C LEU A 290 -11.67 30.71 -11.38
N THR A 291 -12.16 31.14 -12.55
CA THR A 291 -11.92 32.50 -13.08
C THR A 291 -12.61 33.55 -12.22
N GLN A 292 -13.86 33.30 -11.80
CA GLN A 292 -14.58 34.18 -10.87
C GLN A 292 -13.89 34.28 -9.51
N ILE A 293 -13.38 33.16 -8.98
CA ILE A 293 -12.61 33.15 -7.72
C ILE A 293 -11.33 33.97 -7.86
N ARG A 294 -10.60 33.83 -8.99
CA ARG A 294 -9.40 34.61 -9.28
C ARG A 294 -9.71 36.10 -9.35
N GLN A 295 -10.74 36.51 -10.08
CA GLN A 295 -11.16 37.92 -10.17
C GLN A 295 -11.58 38.49 -8.81
N LYS A 296 -12.34 37.72 -8.01
CA LYS A 296 -12.77 38.15 -6.67
C LYS A 296 -11.59 38.32 -5.72
N ARG A 297 -10.59 37.43 -5.79
CA ARG A 297 -9.34 37.55 -5.01
C ARG A 297 -8.49 38.73 -5.46
N HIS A 298 -8.36 38.95 -6.77
CA HIS A 298 -7.64 40.10 -7.32
C HIS A 298 -8.27 41.42 -6.86
N ARG A 299 -9.61 41.52 -6.93
CA ARG A 299 -10.34 42.69 -6.42
C ARG A 299 -10.10 42.92 -4.94
N LYS A 300 -10.19 41.87 -4.11
CA LYS A 300 -9.94 41.97 -2.67
C LYS A 300 -8.50 42.42 -2.35
N ARG A 301 -7.52 42.03 -3.18
CA ARG A 301 -6.12 42.44 -3.05
C ARG A 301 -5.95 43.92 -3.40
N LEU A 302 -6.61 44.40 -4.45
CA LEU A 302 -6.63 45.84 -4.78
C LEU A 302 -7.28 46.66 -3.67
N GLU A 303 -8.45 46.24 -3.17
CA GLU A 303 -9.14 46.89 -2.05
C GLU A 303 -8.23 46.97 -0.80
N SER A 304 -7.48 45.90 -0.49
CA SER A 304 -6.54 45.91 0.63
C SER A 304 -5.33 46.81 0.41
N MET A 305 -4.90 46.99 -0.83
CA MET A 305 -3.78 47.84 -1.19
C MET A 305 -4.19 49.33 -1.15
N GLU A 306 -5.40 49.64 -1.65
CA GLU A 306 -6.01 50.97 -1.53
C GLU A 306 -6.21 51.38 -0.06
N ALA A 307 -6.71 50.48 0.78
CA ALA A 307 -6.88 50.74 2.22
C ALA A 307 -5.53 50.99 2.93
N ASN A 308 -4.45 50.33 2.51
CA ASN A 308 -3.12 50.58 3.06
C ASN A 308 -2.56 51.94 2.62
N ILE A 309 -2.76 52.33 1.36
CA ILE A 309 -2.35 53.64 0.83
C ILE A 309 -3.12 54.76 1.53
N GLU A 310 -4.41 54.59 1.77
CA GLU A 310 -5.24 55.58 2.48
C GLU A 310 -4.78 55.74 3.94
N LYS A 311 -4.39 54.65 4.58
CA LYS A 311 -3.84 54.66 5.94
C LYS A 311 -2.48 55.38 6.02
N GLU A 312 -1.63 55.18 5.02
CA GLU A 312 -0.31 55.85 4.92
C GLU A 312 -0.49 57.36 4.75
N LYS A 313 -1.41 57.79 3.86
CA LYS A 313 -1.75 59.22 3.69
C LYS A 313 -2.30 59.87 4.95
N LEU A 314 -3.18 59.16 5.67
CA LEU A 314 -3.71 59.65 6.95
C LEU A 314 -2.60 59.81 7.99
N GLN A 315 -1.61 58.93 7.98
CA GLN A 315 -0.49 59.00 8.90
C GLN A 315 0.43 60.19 8.56
N ASP A 316 0.70 60.42 7.28
CA ASP A 316 1.45 61.59 6.81
C ASP A 316 0.72 62.91 7.18
N ASP A 317 -0.60 62.97 6.98
CA ASP A 317 -1.42 64.14 7.36
C ASP A 317 -1.38 64.40 8.88
N TYR A 318 -1.33 63.35 9.70
CA TYR A 318 -1.19 63.46 11.16
C TYR A 318 0.21 63.97 11.57
N GLU A 319 1.27 63.53 10.90
CA GLU A 319 2.64 64.00 11.15
C GLU A 319 2.85 65.46 10.73
N ASP A 320 2.23 65.89 9.63
CA ASP A 320 2.24 67.27 9.17
C ASP A 320 1.47 68.22 10.13
N GLN A 321 0.31 67.79 10.64
CA GLN A 321 -0.43 68.56 11.65
C GLN A 321 0.33 68.65 12.98
N PHE A 322 1.03 67.59 13.39
CA PHE A 322 1.85 67.59 14.58
C PHE A 322 3.03 68.57 14.44
N SER A 323 3.67 68.61 13.26
CA SER A 323 4.77 69.53 12.95
C SER A 323 4.33 71.00 12.90
N GLN A 324 3.13 71.29 12.42
CA GLN A 324 2.56 72.65 12.46
C GLN A 324 2.22 73.11 13.88
N ALA A 325 1.65 72.24 14.72
CA ALA A 325 1.33 72.56 16.11
C ALA A 325 2.57 72.80 16.98
N ASP A 326 3.70 72.14 16.69
CA ASP A 326 4.98 72.41 17.35
C ASP A 326 5.59 73.74 16.89
N SER A 327 5.38 74.17 15.63
CA SER A 327 5.86 75.46 15.15
C SER A 327 5.11 76.67 15.76
N GLU A 328 3.81 76.54 16.03
CA GLU A 328 3.02 77.61 16.67
C GLU A 328 3.31 77.78 18.17
N LYS A 329 3.94 76.81 18.82
CA LYS A 329 4.33 76.88 20.24
C LYS A 329 5.59 77.70 20.54
N PHE A 330 6.34 78.10 19.51
CA PHE A 330 7.59 78.87 19.65
C PHE A 330 7.46 80.37 19.34
N ASP A 331 6.27 80.86 18.97
CA ASP A 331 6.01 82.26 18.60
C ASP A 331 5.19 83.06 19.66
N ILE A 332 5.34 82.77 20.96
CA ILE A 332 4.81 83.59 22.07
C ILE A 332 5.93 84.14 22.96
#